data_AF-A0A368FE70-F1
#
_entry.id   AF-A0A368FE70-F1
#
_cell.length_a   1.000
_cell.length_b   1.000
_cell.length_c   1.000
_cell.angle_alpha   90.00
_cell.angle_beta   90.00
_cell.angle_gamma   90.00
#
_symmetry.space_group_name_H-M   'P 1'
#
loop_
_entity.id
_entity.type
_entity.pdbx_description
1 polymer ?
#
loop_
_entity_poly.entity_id
_entity_poly.type
_entity_poly.pdbx_seq_one_letter_code
_entity_poly.pdbx_strand_id
1 'polypeptide(L)'
;MLSLSARTLSRCARLTSVRAKHSLPDLPYDYNALEPVICSEIMQLHHQKHHATYVNNLNICEEKIHEALSKGNLSLPVLMYTVCGS
;
A
#
# COMPACT_ATOMS: atom_id res chain seq x y z
N MET A 1 43.98 -35.79 -7.35
CA MET A 1 42.84 -36.03 -6.44
C MET A 1 42.58 -34.74 -5.68
N LEU A 2 41.96 -33.73 -6.33
CA LEU A 2 41.67 -32.44 -5.70
C LEU A 2 40.46 -32.59 -4.77
N SER A 3 40.68 -32.43 -3.47
CA SER A 3 39.64 -32.44 -2.45
C SER A 3 38.78 -31.17 -2.54
N LEU A 4 37.50 -31.35 -2.87
CA LEU A 4 36.49 -30.30 -2.95
C LEU A 4 36.24 -29.68 -1.57
N SER A 5 36.67 -28.43 -1.40
CA SER A 5 36.29 -27.59 -0.25
C SER A 5 34.81 -27.24 -0.35
N ALA A 6 33.98 -27.83 0.51
CA ALA A 6 32.57 -27.49 0.66
C ALA A 6 32.43 -26.02 1.07
N ARG A 7 32.03 -25.17 0.12
CA ARG A 7 31.62 -23.80 0.37
C ARG A 7 30.23 -23.84 0.99
N THR A 8 30.17 -23.70 2.30
CA THR A 8 28.94 -23.50 3.05
C THR A 8 28.23 -22.28 2.47
N LEU A 9 27.12 -22.50 1.76
CA LEU A 9 26.26 -21.44 1.25
C LEU A 9 25.70 -20.68 2.45
N SER A 10 26.27 -19.50 2.70
CA SER A 10 25.75 -18.53 3.66
C SER A 10 24.33 -18.18 3.23
N ARG A 11 23.35 -18.68 3.99
CA ARG A 11 21.92 -18.47 3.76
C ARG A 11 21.63 -17.01 4.08
N CYS A 12 21.73 -16.15 3.07
CA CYS A 12 21.38 -14.75 3.17
C CYS A 12 19.90 -14.68 3.59
N ALA A 13 19.65 -14.24 4.83
CA ALA A 13 18.32 -14.14 5.39
C ALA A 13 17.49 -13.19 4.52
N ARG A 14 16.46 -13.75 3.87
CA ARG A 14 15.51 -12.98 3.07
C ARG A 14 14.63 -12.20 4.04
N LEU A 15 14.87 -10.89 4.19
CA LEU A 15 13.99 -9.98 4.91
C LEU A 15 12.63 -9.95 4.19
N THR A 16 11.67 -10.73 4.67
CA THR A 16 10.28 -10.58 4.23
C THR A 16 9.73 -9.30 4.85
N SER A 17 9.70 -8.22 4.08
CA SER A 17 9.00 -6.99 4.44
C SER A 17 7.51 -7.31 4.57
N VAL A 18 6.99 -7.36 5.80
CA VAL A 18 5.55 -7.42 6.05
C VAL A 18 5.00 -6.03 5.78
N ARG A 19 4.12 -5.90 4.79
CA ARG A 19 3.40 -4.64 4.51
C ARG A 19 2.16 -4.59 5.42
N ALA A 20 2.04 -3.54 6.22
CA ALA A 20 0.86 -3.30 7.07
C ALA A 20 -0.26 -2.61 6.26
N LYS A 21 -1.49 -2.62 6.78
CA LYS A 21 -2.61 -1.86 6.20
C LYS A 21 -2.27 -0.38 6.17
N HIS A 22 -2.71 0.30 5.11
CA HIS A 22 -2.53 1.73 4.94
C HIS A 22 -3.50 2.48 5.86
N SER A 23 -3.03 3.54 6.50
CA SER A 23 -3.83 4.40 7.38
C SER A 23 -3.81 5.84 6.88
N LEU A 24 -4.86 6.59 7.21
CA LEU A 24 -4.91 8.03 6.95
C LEU A 24 -3.92 8.73 7.91
N PRO A 25 -2.90 9.44 7.40
CA PRO A 25 -1.96 10.15 8.26
C PRO A 25 -2.58 11.44 8.79
N ASP A 26 -2.32 11.76 10.05
CA ASP A 26 -2.72 13.05 10.61
C ASP A 26 -1.91 14.20 9.99
N LEU A 27 -2.56 15.36 9.84
CA LEU A 27 -1.89 16.56 9.35
C LEU A 27 -0.94 17.10 10.44
N PRO A 28 0.28 17.58 10.07
CA PRO A 28 1.20 18.19 11.01
C PRO A 28 0.82 19.63 11.39
N TYR A 29 -0.33 20.12 10.92
CA TYR A 29 -0.84 21.47 11.13
C TYR A 29 -2.38 21.48 11.16
N ASP A 30 -2.95 22.54 11.74
CA ASP A 30 -4.39 22.73 11.80
C ASP A 30 -5.00 23.04 10.42
N TYR A 31 -6.28 22.72 10.24
CA TYR A 31 -6.98 22.89 8.96
C TYR A 31 -7.00 24.32 8.42
N ASN A 32 -6.91 25.32 9.30
CA ASN A 32 -6.90 26.75 8.96
C ASN A 32 -5.49 27.34 8.77
N ALA A 33 -4.42 26.57 8.96
CA ALA A 33 -3.04 27.08 8.90
C ALA A 33 -2.64 27.63 7.51
N LEU A 34 -3.40 27.29 6.46
CA LEU A 34 -3.12 27.68 5.07
C LEU A 34 -4.04 28.81 4.57
N GLU A 35 -4.86 29.40 5.44
CA GLU A 35 -5.68 30.56 5.08
C GLU A 35 -4.82 31.83 4.89
N PRO A 36 -5.19 32.73 3.96
CA PRO A 36 -6.40 32.74 3.13
C PRO A 36 -6.24 31.98 1.78
N VAL A 37 -5.09 31.34 1.54
CA VAL A 37 -4.78 30.70 0.25
C VAL A 37 -5.63 29.45 0.03
N ILE A 38 -5.84 28.67 1.09
CA ILE A 38 -6.68 27.47 1.07
C ILE A 38 -7.69 27.55 2.21
N CYS A 39 -8.97 27.44 1.87
CA CYS A 39 -10.07 27.43 2.84
C CYS A 39 -9.99 26.21 3.77
N SER A 40 -10.15 26.43 5.07
CA SER A 40 -10.18 25.37 6.09
C SER A 40 -11.24 24.29 5.85
N GLU A 41 -12.43 24.68 5.36
CA GLU A 41 -13.49 23.73 5.02
C GLU A 41 -13.08 22.77 3.91
N ILE A 42 -12.37 23.28 2.89
CA ILE A 42 -11.85 22.45 1.80
C ILE A 42 -10.78 21.49 2.33
N MET A 43 -9.88 21.96 3.19
CA MET A 43 -8.86 21.10 3.79
C MET A 43 -9.47 19.97 4.63
N GLN A 44 -10.53 20.27 5.39
CA GLN A 44 -11.24 19.27 6.18
C GLN A 44 -11.93 18.23 5.27
N LEU A 45 -12.66 18.67 4.25
CA LEU A 45 -13.31 17.78 3.29
C LEU A 45 -12.29 16.94 2.51
N HIS A 46 -11.19 17.55 2.08
CA HIS A 46 -10.12 16.88 1.34
C HIS A 46 -9.49 15.77 2.18
N HIS A 47 -9.11 16.06 3.42
CA HIS A 47 -8.47 15.09 4.29
C HIS A 47 -9.45 13.99 4.74
N GLN A 48 -10.57 14.37 5.32
CA GLN A 48 -11.48 13.43 6.00
C GLN A 48 -12.35 12.62 5.04
N LYS A 49 -12.66 13.13 3.84
CA LYS A 49 -13.49 12.42 2.87
C LYS A 49 -12.67 11.88 1.71
N HIS A 50 -11.98 12.75 0.98
CA HIS A 50 -11.32 12.34 -0.27
C HIS A 50 -10.10 11.44 0.00
N HIS A 51 -9.17 11.88 0.84
CA HIS A 51 -8.00 11.07 1.17
C HIS A 51 -8.38 9.79 1.92
N ALA A 52 -9.30 9.87 2.89
CA ALA A 52 -9.80 8.70 3.60
C ALA A 52 -10.40 7.65 2.65
N THR A 53 -11.19 8.08 1.66
CA THR A 53 -11.74 7.17 0.64
C THR A 53 -10.64 6.48 -0.17
N TYR A 54 -9.61 7.22 -0.60
CA TYR A 54 -8.49 6.61 -1.34
C TYR A 54 -7.73 5.56 -0.52
N VAL A 55 -7.46 5.84 0.76
CA VAL A 55 -6.79 4.89 1.66
C VAL A 55 -7.63 3.62 1.83
N ASN A 56 -8.94 3.75 2.03
CA ASN A 56 -9.85 2.61 2.17
C ASN A 56 -9.90 1.77 0.89
N ASN A 57 -10.04 2.42 -0.27
CA ASN A 57 -10.10 1.72 -1.55
C ASN A 57 -8.79 1.00 -1.86
N LEU A 58 -7.63 1.60 -1.55
CA LEU A 58 -6.33 0.96 -1.70
C LEU A 58 -6.25 -0.34 -0.87
N ASN A 59 -6.62 -0.29 0.41
CA ASN A 59 -6.62 -1.47 1.27
C ASN A 59 -7.53 -2.59 0.73
N ILE A 60 -8.72 -2.25 0.25
CA ILE A 60 -9.66 -3.22 -0.36
C ILE A 60 -9.03 -3.87 -1.60
N CYS A 61 -8.34 -3.09 -2.42
CA CYS A 61 -7.69 -3.59 -3.63
C CYS A 61 -6.55 -4.55 -3.29
N GLU A 62 -5.72 -4.21 -2.31
CA GLU A 62 -4.65 -5.09 -1.85
C GLU A 62 -5.19 -6.41 -1.30
N GLU A 63 -6.29 -6.38 -0.54
CA GLU A 63 -6.96 -7.58 -0.02
C GLU A 63 -7.46 -8.48 -1.16
N LYS A 64 -8.15 -7.91 -2.15
CA LYS A 64 -8.65 -8.64 -3.31
C LYS A 64 -7.51 -9.17 -4.20
N ILE A 65 -6.41 -8.43 -4.32
CA ILE A 65 -5.20 -8.92 -5.00
C ILE A 65 -4.62 -10.12 -4.24
N HIS A 66 -4.50 -10.03 -2.93
CA HIS A 66 -4.01 -11.13 -2.10
C HIS A 66 -4.90 -12.38 -2.21
N GLU A 67 -6.22 -12.21 -2.26
CA GLU A 67 -7.18 -13.30 -2.49
C GLU A 67 -7.04 -13.92 -3.89
N ALA A 68 -6.88 -13.12 -4.93
CA ALA A 68 -6.71 -13.64 -6.29
C ALA A 68 -5.39 -14.40 -6.45
N LEU A 69 -4.31 -13.90 -5.82
CA LEU A 69 -3.01 -14.57 -5.78
C LEU A 69 -3.09 -15.91 -5.04
N SER A 70 -3.80 -15.98 -3.91
CA SER A 70 -3.96 -17.25 -3.18
C SER A 70 -4.78 -18.29 -3.95
N LYS A 71 -5.68 -17.84 -4.84
CA LYS A 71 -6.45 -18.69 -5.77
C LYS A 71 -5.69 -19.04 -7.05
N GLY A 72 -4.48 -18.52 -7.26
CA GLY A 72 -3.64 -18.83 -8.42
C GLY A 72 -4.10 -18.19 -9.74
N ASN A 73 -4.89 -17.10 -9.69
CA ASN A 73 -5.41 -16.43 -10.89
C ASN A 73 -4.46 -15.30 -11.32
N LEU A 74 -3.57 -15.58 -12.28
CA LEU A 74 -2.36 -14.76 -12.56
C LEU A 74 -2.53 -13.66 -13.63
N SER A 75 -3.75 -13.23 -13.97
CA SER A 75 -3.96 -12.08 -14.89
C SER A 75 -3.84 -10.73 -14.17
N LEU A 76 -2.63 -10.44 -13.68
CA LEU A 76 -2.26 -9.23 -12.89
C LEU A 76 -2.72 -7.87 -13.48
N PRO A 77 -2.59 -7.57 -14.79
CA PRO A 77 -3.00 -6.26 -15.31
C PRO A 77 -4.52 -6.11 -15.43
N VAL A 78 -5.27 -7.21 -15.58
CA VAL A 78 -6.74 -7.18 -15.61
C VAL A 78 -7.29 -7.03 -14.20
N LEU A 79 -6.66 -7.72 -13.23
CA LEU A 79 -7.11 -7.72 -11.84
C LEU A 79 -7.09 -6.31 -11.24
N MET A 80 -6.03 -5.51 -11.44
CA MET A 80 -5.95 -4.17 -10.84
C MET A 80 -7.05 -3.23 -11.37
N TYR A 81 -7.26 -3.20 -12.69
CA TYR A 81 -8.29 -2.37 -13.33
C TYR A 81 -9.73 -2.82 -13.00
N THR A 82 -9.99 -4.13 -12.89
CA THR A 82 -11.34 -4.65 -12.58
C THR A 82 -11.68 -4.54 -11.10
N VAL A 83 -10.68 -4.52 -10.22
CA VAL A 83 -10.85 -4.56 -8.76
C VAL A 83 -10.88 -3.18 -8.10
N CYS A 84 -10.12 -2.22 -8.65
CA CYS A 84 -9.94 -0.87 -8.11
C CYS A 84 -10.80 0.20 -8.82
N GLY A 85 -11.41 -0.13 -9.96
CA GLY A 85 -12.04 0.82 -10.87
C GLY A 85 -13.54 1.07 -10.68
N SER A 86 -14.15 0.66 -9.56
CA SER A 86 -15.59 0.84 -9.29
C SER A 86 -15.90 1.32 -7.88
#